data_AF-A0A233HTA4-F1
#
_entry.id   AF-A0A233HTA4-F1
#
_cell.length_a   1.000
_cell.length_b   1.000
_cell.length_c   1.000
_cell.angle_alpha   90.00
_cell.angle_beta   90.00
_cell.angle_gamma   90.00
#
_symmetry.space_group_name_H-M   'P 1'
#
loop_
_entity.id
_entity.type
_entity.pdbx_description
1 polymer ?
#
loop_
_entity_poly.entity_id
_entity_poly.type
_entity_poly.pdbx_seq_one_letter_code
_entity_poly.pdbx_strand_id
1 'polypeptide(L)'
;MAIHVCSDIASNPSKFGIDKFVWSDCDISSCPTIDAVKRKVLHSIAEAASELTDGKEDGKNYIKNLFSRFDPEFSLGGRDLAKVTLKLKAPVVMDSPLEEALLSLDQLASKCNARVALIIDEFQTLSEINLSDGEKVEWDIRGGLQRSERVSMIFAGSKRRMMSDVFMSRNRGLYGMCRRISVFELPEDECLEHLKVAAKDCGYTYDEDALPFIAKITSGHPRDFSHLSLQVFENATFYAENTKHITRSLVEESWLQYVKCVVIDEVESILKEKLNANKRAEVATLQAIAHTRPKSVRSADFCVLTGLTATPIYGAVKNLDEQGLIRKNSKEQWCLCEPSYETALKIISEHHFDHDMIAKVRKANEV
;
A
#
# COMPACT_ATOMS: atom_id res chain seq x y z
N MET A 1 -0.27 3.66 8.81
CA MET A 1 -0.39 2.93 10.10
C MET A 1 0.96 2.74 10.78
N ALA A 2 1.93 2.01 10.19
CA ALA A 2 3.23 1.75 10.82
C ALA A 2 3.97 3.03 11.27
N ILE A 3 4.08 4.02 10.36
CA ILE A 3 4.66 5.34 10.66
C ILE A 3 4.00 5.98 11.88
N HIS A 4 2.66 5.99 11.94
CA HIS A 4 1.93 6.59 13.06
C HIS A 4 2.24 5.89 14.39
N VAL A 5 2.21 4.56 14.42
CA VAL A 5 2.56 3.79 15.63
C VAL A 5 4.00 4.03 16.06
N CYS A 6 4.94 4.06 15.11
CA CYS A 6 6.34 4.36 15.39
C CYS A 6 6.53 5.78 15.93
N SER A 7 5.84 6.78 15.37
CA SER A 7 5.82 8.16 15.88
C SER A 7 5.25 8.25 17.29
N ASP A 8 4.18 7.51 17.60
CA ASP A 8 3.57 7.48 18.93
C ASP A 8 4.51 6.87 19.97
N ILE A 9 5.18 5.77 19.63
CA ILE A 9 6.20 5.14 20.50
C ILE A 9 7.38 6.10 20.69
N ALA A 10 7.87 6.73 19.62
CA ALA A 10 8.97 7.70 19.69
C ALA A 10 8.63 8.92 20.56
N SER A 11 7.38 9.36 20.55
CA SER A 11 6.91 10.52 21.33
C SER A 11 6.82 10.22 22.84
N ASN A 12 6.58 8.97 23.23
CA ASN A 12 6.60 8.55 24.63
C ASN A 12 7.09 7.11 24.81
N PRO A 13 8.40 6.85 24.68
CA PRO A 13 8.96 5.49 24.76
C PRO A 13 8.76 4.84 26.13
N SER A 14 8.79 5.66 27.19
CA SER A 14 8.66 5.20 28.58
C SER A 14 7.32 4.51 28.87
N LYS A 15 6.24 4.93 28.18
CA LYS A 15 4.92 4.27 28.25
C LYS A 15 4.98 2.79 27.85
N PHE A 16 5.95 2.42 27.02
CA PHE A 16 6.16 1.07 26.52
C PHE A 16 7.34 0.36 27.20
N GLY A 17 7.92 0.95 28.27
CA GLY A 17 9.09 0.38 28.94
C GLY A 17 10.36 0.44 28.08
N ILE A 18 10.46 1.41 27.16
CA ILE A 18 11.60 1.63 26.29
C ILE A 18 12.28 2.94 26.70
N ASP A 19 13.61 2.93 26.83
CA ASP A 19 14.36 4.14 27.22
C ASP A 19 14.51 5.12 26.05
N LYS A 20 14.91 4.63 24.88
CA LYS A 20 14.98 5.39 23.64
C LYS A 20 14.43 4.55 22.48
N PHE A 21 13.55 5.13 21.68
CA PHE A 21 13.02 4.50 20.47
C PHE A 21 13.34 5.38 19.27
N VAL A 22 13.96 4.78 18.26
CA VAL A 22 14.29 5.45 16.99
C VAL A 22 13.64 4.66 15.87
N TRP A 23 13.18 5.35 14.84
CA TRP A 23 12.70 4.69 13.64
C TRP A 23 13.04 5.51 12.41
N SER A 24 13.06 4.82 11.27
CA SER A 24 13.16 5.43 9.95
C SER A 24 12.35 4.60 8.97
N ASP A 25 12.00 5.21 7.84
CA ASP A 25 11.26 4.55 6.77
C ASP A 25 11.94 4.76 5.43
N CYS A 26 11.64 3.86 4.48
CA CYS A 26 11.93 4.11 3.09
C CYS A 26 10.93 3.39 2.18
N ASP A 27 10.42 4.13 1.20
CA ASP A 27 9.60 3.61 0.10
C ASP A 27 10.50 3.15 -1.05
N ILE A 28 10.48 1.88 -1.45
CA ILE A 28 11.34 1.39 -2.54
C ILE A 28 10.66 1.34 -3.91
N SER A 29 9.42 1.81 -4.05
CA SER A 29 8.63 1.76 -5.29
C SER A 29 9.29 2.44 -6.48
N SER A 30 10.03 3.53 -6.23
CA SER A 30 10.70 4.32 -7.26
C SER A 30 12.10 3.81 -7.63
N CYS A 31 12.56 2.70 -7.04
CA CYS A 31 13.90 2.19 -7.28
C CYS A 31 13.95 1.41 -8.60
N PRO A 32 14.78 1.81 -9.58
CA PRO A 32 14.85 1.11 -10.86
C PRO A 32 15.75 -0.13 -10.84
N THR A 33 16.61 -0.29 -9.82
CA THR A 33 17.59 -1.37 -9.72
C THR A 33 17.76 -1.86 -8.28
N ILE A 34 18.26 -3.09 -8.11
CA ILE A 34 18.56 -3.65 -6.78
C ILE A 34 19.62 -2.82 -6.04
N ASP A 35 20.60 -2.25 -6.74
CA ASP A 35 21.57 -1.35 -6.12
C ASP A 35 20.96 -0.02 -5.65
N ALA A 36 19.91 0.46 -6.34
CA ALA A 36 19.13 1.60 -5.84
C ALA A 36 18.38 1.23 -4.55
N VAL A 37 17.79 0.02 -4.50
CA VAL A 37 17.14 -0.48 -3.28
C VAL A 37 18.14 -0.60 -2.12
N LYS A 38 19.29 -1.26 -2.34
CA LYS A 38 20.35 -1.39 -1.32
C LYS A 38 20.78 -0.04 -0.78
N ARG A 39 21.02 0.95 -1.65
CA ARG A 39 21.37 2.32 -1.24
C ARG A 39 20.26 2.99 -0.43
N LYS A 40 18.99 2.79 -0.79
CA LYS A 40 17.85 3.38 -0.09
C LYS A 40 17.66 2.76 1.30
N VAL A 41 17.81 1.44 1.44
CA VAL A 41 17.80 0.75 2.74
C VAL A 41 18.99 1.19 3.60
N LEU A 42 20.21 1.28 3.03
CA LEU A 42 21.38 1.78 3.75
C LEU A 42 21.20 3.24 4.21
N HIS A 43 20.52 4.07 3.42
CA HIS A 43 20.19 5.43 3.83
C HIS A 43 19.24 5.45 5.04
N SER A 44 18.19 4.62 5.02
CA SER A 44 17.27 4.47 6.18
C SER A 44 18.01 3.98 7.44
N ILE A 45 18.94 3.04 7.31
CA ILE A 45 19.83 2.60 8.41
C ILE A 45 20.70 3.76 8.91
N ALA A 46 21.25 4.56 8.00
CA ALA A 46 22.09 5.70 8.33
C ALA A 46 21.34 6.80 9.08
N GLU A 47 20.09 7.07 8.71
CA GLU A 47 19.20 8.01 9.41
C GLU A 47 18.93 7.54 10.85
N ALA A 48 18.56 6.27 11.03
CA ALA A 48 18.36 5.70 12.36
C ALA A 48 19.66 5.75 13.21
N ALA A 49 20.82 5.46 12.60
CA ALA A 49 22.10 5.54 13.30
C ALA A 49 22.44 6.98 13.73
N SER A 50 22.18 7.97 12.88
CA SER A 50 22.39 9.39 13.20
C SER A 50 21.52 9.81 14.40
N GLU A 51 20.23 9.48 14.34
CA GLU A 51 19.24 9.80 15.38
C GLU A 51 19.57 9.13 16.73
N LEU A 52 20.10 7.90 16.73
CA LEU A 52 20.54 7.25 17.97
C LEU A 52 21.60 8.04 18.74
N THR A 53 22.43 8.80 18.03
CA THR A 53 23.55 9.55 18.62
C THR A 53 23.27 11.03 18.88
N ASP A 54 22.10 11.53 18.48
CA ASP A 54 21.70 12.95 18.60
C ASP A 54 22.76 13.92 18.01
N GLY A 55 23.55 13.47 17.03
CA GLY A 55 24.63 14.26 16.42
C GLY A 55 25.83 14.58 17.32
N LYS A 56 25.95 13.98 18.51
CA LYS A 56 27.08 14.19 19.44
C LYS A 56 28.41 13.73 18.84
N GLU A 57 29.50 14.43 19.15
CA GLU A 57 30.82 14.19 18.55
C GLU A 57 31.38 12.79 18.87
N ASP A 58 31.22 12.33 20.11
CA ASP A 58 31.55 10.95 20.51
C ASP A 58 30.72 9.90 19.74
N GLY A 59 29.46 10.25 19.44
CA GLY A 59 28.57 9.44 18.62
C GLY A 59 29.06 9.34 17.17
N LYS A 60 29.50 10.44 16.58
CA LYS A 60 30.07 10.47 15.22
C LYS A 60 31.30 9.58 15.10
N ASN A 61 32.22 9.66 16.07
CA ASN A 61 33.42 8.82 16.08
C ASN A 61 33.07 7.34 16.20
N TYR A 62 32.06 7.02 17.01
CA TYR A 62 31.61 5.65 17.15
C TYR A 62 30.94 5.12 15.87
N ILE A 63 30.08 5.91 15.21
CA ILE A 63 29.52 5.58 13.90
C ILE A 63 30.62 5.38 12.86
N LYS A 64 31.63 6.27 12.80
CA LYS A 64 32.77 6.13 11.87
C LYS A 64 33.49 4.80 12.03
N ASN A 65 33.69 4.35 13.27
CA ASN A 65 34.34 3.07 13.54
C ASN A 65 33.45 1.89 13.15
N LEU A 66 32.18 1.93 13.57
CA LEU A 66 31.23 0.84 13.43
C LEU A 66 30.75 0.62 11.99
N PHE A 67 30.66 1.71 11.23
CA PHE A 67 30.32 1.71 9.81
C PHE A 67 31.53 2.01 8.92
N SER A 68 32.76 1.81 9.42
CA SER A 68 34.00 2.14 8.69
C SER A 68 34.08 1.51 7.30
N ARG A 69 33.51 0.31 7.14
CA ARG A 69 33.43 -0.37 5.84
C ARG A 69 32.48 0.27 4.85
N PHE A 70 31.65 1.23 5.26
CA PHE A 70 30.65 1.86 4.42
C PHE A 70 31.00 3.31 4.03
N ASP A 71 32.27 3.73 4.15
CA ASP A 71 32.73 5.10 3.86
C ASP A 71 31.77 6.18 4.42
N PRO A 72 31.59 6.25 5.75
CA PRO A 72 30.55 7.06 6.37
C PRO A 72 30.83 8.55 6.19
N GLU A 73 30.04 9.21 5.35
CA GLU A 73 30.13 10.64 5.09
C GLU A 73 29.14 11.41 5.96
N PHE A 74 29.65 12.36 6.75
CA PHE A 74 28.83 13.27 7.54
C PHE A 74 28.77 14.62 6.85
N SER A 75 27.56 15.10 6.61
CA SER A 75 27.32 16.46 6.10
C SER A 75 26.45 17.24 7.09
N LEU A 76 26.75 18.53 7.23
CA LEU A 76 25.89 19.48 7.92
C LEU A 76 24.85 19.97 6.91
N GLY A 77 23.57 19.76 7.20
CA GLY A 77 22.48 20.25 6.35
C GLY A 77 22.50 21.79 6.26
N GLY A 78 22.17 22.32 5.08
CA GLY A 78 21.94 23.77 4.91
C GLY A 78 20.73 24.27 5.72
N ARG A 79 20.59 25.60 5.88
CA ARG A 79 19.59 26.38 6.65
C ARG A 79 19.36 26.01 8.13
N ASP A 80 19.53 24.75 8.52
CA ASP A 80 19.39 24.28 9.89
C ASP A 80 20.69 23.54 10.29
N LEU A 81 21.61 24.29 10.91
CA LEU A 81 22.98 23.87 11.26
C LEU A 81 23.05 22.67 12.23
N ALA A 82 21.91 22.18 12.71
CA ALA A 82 21.79 21.10 13.68
C ALA A 82 21.64 19.69 13.06
N LYS A 83 21.24 19.54 11.79
CA LYS A 83 20.98 18.21 11.20
C LYS A 83 22.23 17.63 10.56
N VAL A 84 22.77 16.57 11.17
CA VAL A 84 23.88 15.78 10.64
C VAL A 84 23.31 14.64 9.79
N THR A 85 23.58 14.67 8.49
CA THR A 85 23.18 13.58 7.58
C THR A 85 24.35 12.62 7.39
N LEU A 86 24.12 11.34 7.71
CA LEU A 86 25.05 10.24 7.45
C LEU A 86 24.72 9.59 6.10
N LYS A 87 25.72 9.41 5.25
CA LYS A 87 25.62 8.58 4.05
C LYS A 87 26.54 7.38 4.18
N LEU A 88 26.00 6.22 3.83
CA LEU A 88 26.73 4.96 3.76
C LEU A 88 26.85 4.55 2.29
N LYS A 89 28.07 4.28 1.84
CA LYS A 89 28.37 3.70 0.53
C LYS A 89 28.75 2.24 0.74
N ALA A 90 27.96 1.32 0.18
CA ALA A 90 28.37 -0.08 0.13
C ALA A 90 29.66 -0.22 -0.70
N PRO A 91 30.69 -0.93 -0.21
CA PRO A 91 31.86 -1.28 -1.01
C PRO A 91 31.45 -2.13 -2.21
N VAL A 92 32.16 -1.97 -3.32
CA VAL A 92 31.96 -2.76 -4.54
C VAL A 92 32.20 -4.27 -4.30
N VAL A 93 32.95 -4.64 -3.26
CA VAL A 93 33.40 -6.01 -2.96
C VAL A 93 32.75 -6.59 -1.69
N MET A 94 31.69 -5.96 -1.17
CA MET A 94 31.02 -6.46 0.04
C MET A 94 29.93 -7.46 -0.35
N ASP A 95 30.06 -8.71 0.13
CA ASP A 95 29.13 -9.80 -0.20
C ASP A 95 27.71 -9.54 0.32
N SER A 96 27.58 -9.15 1.60
CA SER A 96 26.28 -8.95 2.28
C SER A 96 26.20 -7.60 3.00
N PRO A 97 26.10 -6.48 2.26
CA PRO A 97 26.18 -5.14 2.84
C PRO A 97 25.02 -4.78 3.78
N LEU A 98 23.82 -5.30 3.53
CA LEU A 98 22.67 -5.01 4.40
C LEU A 98 22.76 -5.79 5.72
N GLU A 99 23.26 -7.02 5.68
CA GLU A 99 23.49 -7.84 6.87
C GLU A 99 24.46 -7.14 7.83
N GLU A 100 25.62 -6.70 7.33
CA GLU A 100 26.62 -6.01 8.15
C GLU A 100 26.10 -4.66 8.67
N ALA A 101 25.40 -3.88 7.84
CA ALA A 101 24.82 -2.61 8.26
C ALA A 101 23.75 -2.77 9.36
N LEU A 102 22.92 -3.80 9.28
CA LEU A 102 21.92 -4.11 10.32
C LEU A 102 22.57 -4.52 11.64
N LEU A 103 23.63 -5.34 11.60
CA LEU A 103 24.38 -5.70 12.81
C LEU A 103 25.07 -4.49 13.44
N SER A 104 25.66 -3.61 12.63
CA SER A 104 26.25 -2.36 13.09
C SER A 104 25.19 -1.46 13.74
N LEU A 105 24.00 -1.35 13.15
CA LEU A 105 22.89 -0.60 13.75
C LEU A 105 22.44 -1.21 15.08
N ASP A 106 22.36 -2.54 15.17
CA ASP A 106 21.98 -3.24 16.39
C ASP A 106 22.98 -3.03 17.53
N GLN A 107 24.28 -3.11 17.23
CA GLN A 107 25.34 -2.83 18.20
C GLN A 107 25.28 -1.38 18.69
N LEU A 108 25.00 -0.42 17.80
CA LEU A 108 24.80 0.97 18.17
C LEU A 108 23.58 1.16 19.07
N ALA A 109 22.44 0.55 18.72
CA ALA A 109 21.22 0.61 19.50
C ALA A 109 21.42 0.01 20.90
N SER A 110 22.14 -1.11 21.00
CA SER A 110 22.50 -1.73 22.28
C SER A 110 23.30 -0.79 23.17
N LYS A 111 24.33 -0.12 22.62
CA LYS A 111 25.14 0.87 23.35
C LYS A 111 24.32 2.06 23.83
N CYS A 112 23.38 2.53 23.01
CA CYS A 112 22.47 3.63 23.34
C CYS A 112 21.30 3.19 24.23
N ASN A 113 21.22 1.92 24.62
CA ASN A 113 20.08 1.30 25.28
C ASN A 113 18.74 1.66 24.61
N ALA A 114 18.72 1.59 23.28
CA ALA A 114 17.62 1.97 22.44
C ALA A 114 16.98 0.76 21.75
N ARG A 115 15.78 0.97 21.21
CA ARG A 115 15.09 0.08 20.28
C ARG A 115 14.96 0.79 18.93
N VAL A 116 15.11 0.07 17.84
CA VAL A 116 15.04 0.63 16.48
C VAL A 116 14.02 -0.12 15.63
N ALA A 117 13.21 0.63 14.88
CA ALA A 117 12.33 0.08 13.85
C ALA A 117 12.67 0.66 12.47
N LEU A 118 12.85 -0.19 11.46
CA LEU A 118 13.01 0.24 10.07
C LEU A 118 11.76 -0.17 9.27
N ILE A 119 11.11 0.78 8.61
CA ILE A 119 9.94 0.53 7.78
C ILE A 119 10.38 0.51 6.31
N ILE A 120 10.13 -0.60 5.62
CA ILE A 120 10.35 -0.70 4.17
C ILE A 120 8.99 -0.80 3.49
N ASP A 121 8.59 0.27 2.80
CA ASP A 121 7.34 0.33 2.05
C ASP A 121 7.52 -0.17 0.61
N GLU A 122 6.47 -0.74 0.05
CA GLU A 122 6.45 -1.37 -1.28
C GLU A 122 7.52 -2.47 -1.45
N PHE A 123 7.70 -3.31 -0.42
CA PHE A 123 8.77 -4.32 -0.37
C PHE A 123 8.71 -5.34 -1.51
N GLN A 124 7.53 -5.60 -2.08
CA GLN A 124 7.38 -6.50 -3.23
C GLN A 124 8.15 -6.04 -4.48
N THR A 125 8.48 -4.74 -4.58
CA THR A 125 9.24 -4.16 -5.70
C THR A 125 10.58 -4.86 -5.91
N LEU A 126 11.19 -5.45 -4.88
CA LEU A 126 12.38 -6.29 -5.02
C LEU A 126 12.20 -7.42 -6.04
N SER A 127 11.05 -8.10 -5.99
CA SER A 127 10.73 -9.20 -6.90
C SER A 127 10.38 -8.73 -8.30
N GLU A 128 9.96 -7.47 -8.45
CA GLU A 128 9.56 -6.87 -9.72
C GLU A 128 10.76 -6.40 -10.54
N ILE A 129 11.79 -5.86 -9.87
CA ILE A 129 13.03 -5.40 -10.52
C ILE A 129 13.82 -6.60 -11.05
N ASN A 130 14.18 -7.54 -10.17
CA ASN A 130 14.92 -8.74 -10.50
C ASN A 130 14.74 -9.78 -9.40
N LEU A 131 14.07 -10.88 -9.71
CA LEU A 131 13.76 -11.91 -8.73
C LEU A 131 15.01 -12.48 -8.04
N SER A 132 16.04 -12.87 -8.81
CA SER A 132 17.23 -13.52 -8.27
C SER A 132 18.09 -12.61 -7.38
N ASP A 133 18.23 -11.34 -7.75
CA ASP A 133 19.00 -10.38 -6.95
C ASP A 133 18.17 -9.81 -5.79
N GLY A 134 16.85 -9.73 -5.95
CA GLY A 134 15.90 -9.43 -4.87
C GLY A 134 15.94 -10.49 -3.76
N GLU A 135 16.01 -11.77 -4.12
CA GLU A 135 16.18 -12.86 -3.15
C GLU A 135 17.48 -12.74 -2.36
N LYS A 136 18.59 -12.29 -2.96
CA LYS A 136 19.84 -12.03 -2.23
C LYS A 136 19.67 -10.94 -1.17
N VAL A 137 18.95 -9.86 -1.51
CA VAL A 137 18.61 -8.80 -0.54
C VAL A 137 17.80 -9.35 0.63
N GLU A 138 16.83 -10.23 0.37
CA GLU A 138 16.06 -10.91 1.43
C GLU A 138 16.95 -11.75 2.34
N TRP A 139 17.94 -12.47 1.79
CA TRP A 139 18.89 -13.27 2.57
C TRP A 139 19.81 -12.40 3.43
N ASP A 140 20.33 -11.29 2.90
CA ASP A 140 21.14 -10.35 3.68
C ASP A 140 20.34 -9.78 4.86
N ILE A 141 19.09 -9.36 4.60
CA ILE A 141 18.19 -8.87 5.64
C ILE A 141 17.92 -9.96 6.69
N ARG A 142 17.66 -11.20 6.26
CA ARG A 142 17.47 -12.33 7.18
C ARG A 142 18.68 -12.51 8.09
N GLY A 143 19.89 -12.52 7.52
CA GLY A 143 21.13 -12.68 8.27
C GLY A 143 21.27 -11.63 9.37
N GLY A 144 21.03 -10.35 9.01
CA GLY A 144 21.07 -9.25 9.96
C GLY A 144 20.03 -9.37 11.07
N LEU A 145 18.76 -9.58 10.70
CA LEU A 145 17.65 -9.61 11.65
C LEU A 145 17.67 -10.81 12.60
N GLN A 146 18.10 -11.99 12.14
CA GLN A 146 18.15 -13.18 13.00
C GLN A 146 19.10 -13.05 14.20
N ARG A 147 20.07 -12.13 14.11
CA ARG A 147 21.08 -11.88 15.15
C ARG A 147 20.91 -10.52 15.83
N SER A 148 19.94 -9.72 15.39
CA SER A 148 19.64 -8.42 15.99
C SER A 148 18.70 -8.58 17.18
N GLU A 149 19.00 -7.93 18.30
CA GLU A 149 18.14 -7.96 19.50
C GLU A 149 17.39 -6.64 19.72
N ARG A 150 17.86 -5.54 19.14
CA ARG A 150 17.38 -4.17 19.32
C ARG A 150 16.76 -3.59 18.06
N VAL A 151 17.06 -4.15 16.88
CA VAL A 151 16.50 -3.73 15.58
C VAL A 151 15.33 -4.63 15.17
N SER A 152 14.24 -4.02 14.70
CA SER A 152 13.09 -4.68 14.08
C SER A 152 12.78 -4.06 12.73
N MET A 153 12.25 -4.85 11.79
CA MET A 153 11.82 -4.36 10.48
C MET A 153 10.33 -4.57 10.26
N ILE A 154 9.70 -3.60 9.62
CA ILE A 154 8.30 -3.62 9.20
C ILE A 154 8.28 -3.55 7.68
N PHE A 155 7.75 -4.58 7.03
CA PHE A 155 7.60 -4.63 5.57
C PHE A 155 6.16 -4.34 5.20
N ALA A 156 5.93 -3.33 4.37
CA ALA A 156 4.63 -2.94 3.84
C ALA A 156 4.59 -3.11 2.32
N GLY A 157 3.39 -3.24 1.77
CA GLY A 157 3.20 -3.47 0.35
C GLY A 157 1.74 -3.71 -0.04
N SER A 158 1.32 -3.12 -1.16
CA SER A 158 -0.04 -3.20 -1.70
C SER A 158 -0.35 -4.55 -2.39
N LYS A 159 0.65 -5.21 -2.98
CA LYS A 159 0.45 -6.50 -3.69
C LYS A 159 0.48 -7.69 -2.73
N ARG A 160 -0.68 -7.97 -2.14
CA ARG A 160 -0.88 -9.03 -1.12
C ARG A 160 -0.25 -10.38 -1.48
N ARG A 161 -0.39 -10.84 -2.73
CA ARG A 161 0.14 -12.15 -3.13
C ARG A 161 1.67 -12.14 -3.18
N MET A 162 2.28 -11.13 -3.80
CA MET A 162 3.73 -11.01 -3.86
C MET A 162 4.35 -10.87 -2.47
N MET A 163 3.73 -10.06 -1.61
CA MET A 163 4.09 -9.99 -0.19
C MET A 163 3.95 -11.37 0.48
N SER A 164 2.86 -12.09 0.24
CA SER A 164 2.68 -13.44 0.77
C SER A 164 3.77 -14.39 0.30
N ASP A 165 4.19 -14.32 -0.96
CA ASP A 165 5.20 -15.20 -1.54
C ASP A 165 6.57 -14.98 -0.89
N VAL A 166 6.97 -13.71 -0.65
CA VAL A 166 8.20 -13.32 0.07
C VAL A 166 8.29 -13.98 1.45
N PHE A 167 7.19 -14.01 2.21
CA PHE A 167 7.20 -14.46 3.61
C PHE A 167 6.74 -15.92 3.82
N MET A 168 6.08 -16.53 2.84
CA MET A 168 5.51 -17.89 2.97
C MET A 168 6.17 -18.96 2.12
N SER A 169 6.97 -18.58 1.12
CA SER A 169 7.61 -19.58 0.27
C SER A 169 8.90 -20.06 0.91
N ARG A 170 9.05 -21.38 1.13
CA ARG A 170 10.21 -21.97 1.82
C ARG A 170 11.56 -21.67 1.16
N ASN A 171 11.57 -21.28 -0.11
CA ASN A 171 12.75 -20.90 -0.89
C ASN A 171 13.14 -19.43 -0.71
N ARG A 172 12.39 -18.62 0.03
CA ARG A 172 12.61 -17.17 0.19
C ARG A 172 13.33 -16.84 1.49
N GLY A 173 14.15 -15.79 1.45
CA GLY A 173 15.02 -15.40 2.56
C GLY A 173 14.24 -15.03 3.82
N LEU A 174 13.04 -14.45 3.68
CA LEU A 174 12.23 -14.01 4.83
C LEU A 174 11.17 -15.03 5.26
N TYR A 175 11.24 -16.28 4.76
CA TYR A 175 10.34 -17.35 5.18
C TYR A 175 10.34 -17.55 6.70
N GLY A 176 9.15 -17.40 7.30
CA GLY A 176 8.93 -17.62 8.73
C GLY A 176 9.51 -16.55 9.65
N MET A 177 10.02 -15.44 9.12
CA MET A 177 10.68 -14.38 9.90
C MET A 177 9.70 -13.33 10.47
N CYS A 178 8.52 -13.16 9.87
CA CYS A 178 7.64 -12.02 10.14
C CYS A 178 6.27 -12.44 10.67
N ARG A 179 5.72 -11.65 11.60
CA ARG A 179 4.29 -11.68 11.94
C ARG A 179 3.51 -10.92 10.88
N ARG A 180 2.44 -11.53 10.37
CA ARG A 180 1.56 -10.90 9.38
C ARG A 180 0.48 -10.08 10.05
N ILE A 181 0.27 -8.87 9.52
CA ILE A 181 -0.87 -8.01 9.84
C ILE A 181 -1.56 -7.72 8.52
N SER A 182 -2.86 -8.00 8.44
CA SER A 182 -3.68 -7.67 7.28
C SER A 182 -4.48 -6.42 7.60
N VAL A 183 -4.38 -5.43 6.71
CA VAL A 183 -5.19 -4.22 6.75
C VAL A 183 -6.34 -4.42 5.77
N PHE A 184 -7.56 -4.19 6.26
CA PHE A 184 -8.80 -4.34 5.49
C PHE A 184 -9.42 -2.97 5.24
N GLU A 185 -10.57 -2.97 4.57
CA GLU A 185 -11.41 -1.79 4.38
C GLU A 185 -11.76 -1.17 5.73
N LEU A 186 -12.01 0.14 5.70
CA LEU A 186 -12.56 0.86 6.84
C LEU A 186 -13.95 0.29 7.16
N PRO A 187 -14.22 -0.11 8.42
CA PRO A 187 -15.55 -0.56 8.82
C PRO A 187 -16.61 0.52 8.52
N GLU A 188 -17.77 0.11 7.97
CA GLU A 188 -18.83 1.05 7.56
C GLU A 188 -19.35 1.90 8.74
N ASP A 189 -19.40 1.31 9.94
CA ASP A 189 -19.78 1.98 11.19
C ASP A 189 -18.73 3.01 11.62
N GLU A 190 -17.44 2.70 11.54
CA GLU A 190 -16.37 3.66 11.82
C GLU A 190 -16.35 4.82 10.80
N CYS A 191 -16.58 4.53 9.51
CA CYS A 191 -16.76 5.54 8.47
C CYS A 191 -17.93 6.48 8.78
N LEU A 192 -19.09 5.91 9.15
CA LEU A 192 -20.29 6.69 9.47
C LEU A 192 -20.07 7.57 10.70
N GLU A 193 -19.50 7.03 11.77
CA GLU A 193 -19.20 7.80 12.97
C GLU A 193 -18.19 8.93 12.69
N HIS A 194 -17.15 8.67 11.89
CA HIS A 194 -16.21 9.70 11.46
C HIS A 194 -16.92 10.84 10.70
N LEU A 195 -17.80 10.52 9.75
CA LEU A 195 -18.58 11.52 9.01
C LEU A 195 -19.50 12.33 9.91
N LYS A 196 -20.16 11.71 10.89
CA LYS A 196 -21.04 12.40 11.84
C LYS A 196 -20.26 13.39 12.71
N VAL A 197 -19.08 12.98 13.19
CA VAL A 197 -18.19 13.86 13.97
C VAL A 197 -17.75 15.05 13.12
N ALA A 198 -17.27 14.81 11.89
CA ALA A 198 -16.87 15.88 10.97
C ALA A 198 -18.03 16.83 10.65
N ALA A 199 -19.23 16.30 10.39
CA ALA A 199 -20.43 17.09 10.14
C ALA A 199 -20.76 17.98 11.34
N LYS A 200 -20.77 17.42 12.55
CA LYS A 200 -21.04 18.16 13.78
C LYS A 200 -20.02 19.26 14.03
N ASP A 201 -18.74 18.94 13.99
CA ASP A 201 -17.65 19.86 14.32
C ASP A 201 -17.56 21.03 13.33
N CYS A 202 -17.95 20.80 12.06
CA CYS A 202 -17.95 21.81 11.02
C CYS A 202 -19.32 22.47 10.79
N GLY A 203 -20.36 22.10 11.55
CA GLY A 203 -21.70 22.69 11.50
C GLY A 203 -22.51 22.34 10.25
N TYR A 204 -22.42 21.10 9.78
CA TYR A 204 -23.24 20.55 8.68
C TYR A 204 -24.50 19.86 9.21
N THR A 205 -25.54 19.89 8.38
CA THR A 205 -26.74 19.07 8.53
C THR A 205 -26.84 18.10 7.34
N TYR A 206 -27.62 17.03 7.45
CA TYR A 206 -27.69 16.00 6.41
C TYR A 206 -29.00 15.22 6.45
N ASP A 207 -29.40 14.68 5.31
CA ASP A 207 -30.48 13.69 5.21
C ASP A 207 -30.08 12.38 5.90
N GLU A 208 -31.06 11.66 6.44
CA GLU A 208 -30.84 10.42 7.21
C GLU A 208 -29.99 9.38 6.45
N ASP A 209 -30.14 9.29 5.13
CA ASP A 209 -29.47 8.32 4.28
C ASP A 209 -28.21 8.84 3.58
N ALA A 210 -27.89 10.14 3.68
CA ALA A 210 -26.78 10.74 2.93
C ALA A 210 -25.40 10.24 3.41
N LEU A 211 -25.10 10.35 4.71
CA LEU A 211 -23.82 9.87 5.26
C LEU A 211 -23.69 8.34 5.21
N PRO A 212 -24.74 7.55 5.56
CA PRO A 212 -24.70 6.10 5.37
C PRO A 212 -24.41 5.71 3.91
N PHE A 213 -24.87 6.50 2.95
CA PHE A 213 -24.62 6.21 1.55
C PHE A 213 -23.16 6.39 1.14
N ILE A 214 -22.47 7.41 1.66
CA ILE A 214 -21.02 7.61 1.43
C ILE A 214 -20.26 6.35 1.87
N ALA A 215 -20.52 5.85 3.08
CA ALA A 215 -19.88 4.63 3.59
C ALA A 215 -20.19 3.41 2.70
N LYS A 216 -21.45 3.25 2.30
CA LYS A 216 -21.90 2.13 1.46
C LYS A 216 -21.29 2.13 0.06
N ILE A 217 -21.33 3.27 -0.65
CA ILE A 217 -20.87 3.34 -2.04
C ILE A 217 -19.36 3.19 -2.17
N THR A 218 -18.63 3.70 -1.18
CA THR A 218 -17.17 3.58 -1.09
C THR A 218 -16.74 2.23 -0.51
N SER A 219 -17.68 1.47 0.08
CA SER A 219 -17.45 0.16 0.71
C SER A 219 -16.22 0.15 1.64
N GLY A 220 -15.96 1.27 2.33
CA GLY A 220 -14.81 1.44 3.21
C GLY A 220 -13.44 1.52 2.51
N HIS A 221 -13.39 1.63 1.19
CA HIS A 221 -12.14 1.80 0.45
C HIS A 221 -11.51 3.17 0.84
N PRO A 222 -10.30 3.21 1.43
CA PRO A 222 -9.77 4.44 2.03
C PRO A 222 -9.65 5.62 1.07
N ARG A 223 -9.21 5.40 -0.18
CA ARG A 223 -9.10 6.45 -1.21
C ARG A 223 -10.47 6.99 -1.59
N ASP A 224 -11.40 6.11 -1.94
CA ASP A 224 -12.75 6.48 -2.37
C ASP A 224 -13.50 7.19 -1.24
N PHE A 225 -13.41 6.65 -0.01
CA PHE A 225 -14.00 7.26 1.19
C PHE A 225 -13.44 8.66 1.43
N SER A 226 -12.13 8.83 1.45
CA SER A 226 -11.51 10.12 1.74
C SER A 226 -11.86 11.16 0.66
N HIS A 227 -11.77 10.78 -0.62
CA HIS A 227 -12.06 11.69 -1.73
C HIS A 227 -13.53 12.08 -1.77
N LEU A 228 -14.44 11.11 -1.74
CA LEU A 228 -15.88 11.39 -1.79
C LEU A 228 -16.32 12.22 -0.59
N SER A 229 -15.84 11.89 0.61
CA SER A 229 -16.23 12.62 1.83
C SER A 229 -15.81 14.08 1.75
N LEU A 230 -14.55 14.35 1.38
CA LEU A 230 -14.07 15.73 1.21
C LEU A 230 -14.91 16.48 0.16
N GLN A 231 -15.08 15.87 -1.02
CA GLN A 231 -15.80 16.49 -2.12
C GLN A 231 -17.27 16.77 -1.77
N VAL A 232 -17.95 15.87 -1.06
CA VAL A 232 -19.34 16.09 -0.61
C VAL A 232 -19.43 17.29 0.33
N PHE A 233 -18.51 17.41 1.29
CA PHE A 233 -18.51 18.54 2.23
C PHE A 233 -18.19 19.87 1.54
N GLU A 234 -17.24 19.86 0.60
CA GLU A 234 -16.92 21.03 -0.24
C GLU A 234 -18.14 21.42 -1.10
N ASN A 235 -18.74 20.45 -1.79
CA ASN A 235 -19.90 20.70 -2.63
C ASN A 235 -21.11 21.19 -1.82
N ALA A 236 -21.32 20.66 -0.61
CA ALA A 236 -22.36 21.15 0.30
C ALA A 236 -22.09 22.59 0.78
N THR A 237 -20.82 23.00 0.89
CA THR A 237 -20.46 24.36 1.28
C THR A 237 -20.62 25.35 0.14
N PHE A 238 -20.17 24.99 -1.06
CA PHE A 238 -20.01 25.95 -2.16
C PHE A 238 -21.13 25.90 -3.21
N TYR A 239 -21.83 24.78 -3.35
CA TYR A 239 -22.73 24.54 -4.48
C TYR A 239 -24.14 24.06 -4.10
N ALA A 240 -24.38 23.59 -2.88
CA ALA A 240 -25.71 23.19 -2.45
C ALA A 240 -26.67 24.37 -2.29
N GLU A 241 -27.95 24.17 -2.66
CA GLU A 241 -29.02 25.17 -2.49
C GLU A 241 -29.15 25.63 -1.04
N ASN A 242 -29.08 24.67 -0.11
CA ASN A 242 -28.99 24.91 1.32
C ASN A 242 -27.53 24.71 1.77
N THR A 243 -26.84 25.81 2.04
CA THR A 243 -25.43 25.79 2.46
C THR A 243 -25.21 24.85 3.65
N LYS A 244 -24.20 23.98 3.55
CA LYS A 244 -23.84 22.96 4.54
C LYS A 244 -24.95 21.94 4.85
N HIS A 245 -25.89 21.75 3.94
CA HIS A 245 -26.85 20.66 4.01
C HIS A 245 -26.48 19.58 2.99
N ILE A 246 -26.18 18.37 3.46
CA ILE A 246 -25.79 17.23 2.62
C ILE A 246 -27.02 16.38 2.33
N THR A 247 -27.48 16.42 1.08
CA THR A 247 -28.57 15.57 0.60
C THR A 247 -28.05 14.29 -0.03
N ARG A 248 -28.93 13.32 -0.18
CA ARG A 248 -28.61 12.09 -0.91
C ARG A 248 -28.20 12.34 -2.38
N SER A 249 -28.90 13.23 -3.09
CA SER A 249 -28.59 13.57 -4.50
C SER A 249 -27.20 14.18 -4.64
N LEU A 250 -26.82 15.06 -3.70
CA LEU A 250 -25.50 15.68 -3.69
C LEU A 250 -24.37 14.64 -3.60
N VAL A 251 -24.57 13.57 -2.80
CA VAL A 251 -23.60 12.48 -2.69
C VAL A 251 -23.49 11.70 -3.99
N GLU A 252 -24.62 11.39 -4.64
CA GLU A 252 -24.66 10.67 -5.92
C GLU A 252 -23.98 11.47 -7.04
N GLU A 253 -24.27 12.76 -7.12
CA GLU A 253 -23.66 13.68 -8.07
C GLU A 253 -22.15 13.83 -7.83
N SER A 254 -21.74 13.98 -6.57
CA SER A 254 -20.32 14.08 -6.19
C SER A 254 -19.56 12.79 -6.53
N TRP A 255 -20.16 11.61 -6.31
CA TRP A 255 -19.58 10.33 -6.70
C TRP A 255 -19.41 10.21 -8.22
N LEU A 256 -20.45 10.54 -8.99
CA LEU A 256 -20.35 10.51 -10.44
C LEU A 256 -19.33 11.51 -10.99
N GLN A 257 -19.23 12.69 -10.37
CA GLN A 257 -18.21 13.67 -10.70
C GLN A 257 -16.80 13.15 -10.40
N TYR A 258 -16.57 12.59 -9.21
CA TYR A 258 -15.29 11.96 -8.86
C TYR A 258 -14.89 10.91 -9.89
N VAL A 259 -15.81 9.99 -10.19
CA VAL A 259 -15.55 8.90 -11.14
C VAL A 259 -15.24 9.45 -12.53
N LYS A 260 -16.04 10.39 -13.04
CA LYS A 260 -15.88 10.93 -14.40
C LYS A 260 -14.66 11.82 -14.57
N CYS A 261 -14.33 12.64 -13.56
CA CYS A 261 -13.29 13.65 -13.69
C CYS A 261 -11.91 13.17 -13.23
N VAL A 262 -11.84 12.09 -12.44
CA VAL A 262 -10.57 11.58 -11.90
C VAL A 262 -10.35 10.13 -12.32
N VAL A 263 -11.32 9.27 -12.05
CA VAL A 263 -11.08 7.81 -12.08
C VAL A 263 -11.12 7.22 -13.49
N ILE A 264 -11.95 7.75 -14.39
CA ILE A 264 -12.05 7.26 -15.77
C ILE A 264 -10.68 7.34 -16.47
N ASP A 265 -9.96 8.45 -16.35
CA ASP A 265 -8.65 8.63 -17.00
C ASP A 265 -7.62 7.62 -16.49
N GLU A 266 -7.60 7.34 -15.19
CA GLU A 266 -6.74 6.31 -14.58
C GLU A 266 -7.08 4.91 -15.12
N VAL A 267 -8.36 4.55 -15.11
CA VAL A 267 -8.82 3.24 -15.58
C VAL A 267 -8.54 3.07 -17.07
N GLU A 268 -8.79 4.09 -17.89
CA GLU A 268 -8.43 4.07 -19.30
C GLU A 268 -6.94 3.87 -19.53
N SER A 269 -6.09 4.52 -18.73
CA SER A 269 -4.63 4.34 -18.79
C SER A 269 -4.24 2.88 -18.55
N ILE A 270 -4.79 2.26 -17.50
CA ILE A 270 -4.59 0.84 -17.18
C ILE A 270 -5.07 -0.06 -18.33
N LEU A 271 -6.25 0.22 -18.89
CA LEU A 271 -6.78 -0.55 -20.02
C LEU A 271 -5.88 -0.42 -21.26
N LYS A 272 -5.44 0.80 -21.60
CA LYS A 272 -4.54 1.08 -22.73
C LYS A 272 -3.19 0.37 -22.56
N GLU A 273 -2.59 0.41 -21.37
CA GLU A 273 -1.35 -0.32 -21.06
C GLU A 273 -1.51 -1.82 -21.29
N LYS A 274 -2.59 -2.42 -20.76
CA LYS A 274 -2.87 -3.85 -20.95
C LYS A 274 -3.09 -4.21 -22.42
N LEU A 275 -3.80 -3.38 -23.17
CA LEU A 275 -4.01 -3.59 -24.60
C LEU A 275 -2.69 -3.53 -25.38
N ASN A 276 -1.82 -2.56 -25.07
CA ASN A 276 -0.49 -2.43 -25.68
C ASN A 276 0.40 -3.62 -25.36
N ALA A 277 0.25 -4.21 -24.16
CA ALA A 277 0.92 -5.43 -23.75
C ALA A 277 0.26 -6.74 -24.28
N ASN A 278 -0.70 -6.64 -25.21
CA ASN A 278 -1.47 -7.77 -25.76
C ASN A 278 -2.28 -8.58 -24.72
N LYS A 279 -2.63 -7.97 -23.58
CA LYS A 279 -3.40 -8.61 -22.48
C LYS A 279 -4.92 -8.43 -22.63
N ARG A 280 -5.46 -8.69 -23.82
CA ARG A 280 -6.90 -8.51 -24.12
C ARG A 280 -7.81 -9.36 -23.24
N ALA A 281 -7.38 -10.57 -22.87
CA ALA A 281 -8.13 -11.43 -21.96
C ALA A 281 -8.29 -10.81 -20.57
N GLU A 282 -7.27 -10.09 -20.07
CA GLU A 282 -7.37 -9.35 -18.80
C GLU A 282 -8.39 -8.22 -18.91
N VAL A 283 -8.38 -7.45 -20.00
CA VAL A 283 -9.33 -6.35 -20.23
C VAL A 283 -10.78 -6.85 -20.28
N ALA A 284 -11.07 -7.85 -21.12
CA ALA A 284 -12.42 -8.40 -21.25
C ALA A 284 -12.93 -9.00 -19.93
N THR A 285 -12.06 -9.71 -19.20
CA THR A 285 -12.39 -10.32 -17.91
C THR A 285 -12.64 -9.25 -16.84
N LEU A 286 -11.80 -8.21 -16.77
CA LEU A 286 -11.93 -7.12 -15.80
C LEU A 286 -13.24 -6.35 -15.99
N GLN A 287 -13.57 -6.01 -17.24
CA GLN A 287 -14.83 -5.35 -17.58
C GLN A 287 -16.04 -6.24 -17.25
N ALA A 288 -16.00 -7.53 -17.60
CA ALA A 288 -17.08 -8.46 -17.28
C ALA A 288 -17.30 -8.65 -15.76
N ILE A 289 -16.22 -8.69 -14.97
CA ILE A 289 -16.30 -8.74 -13.49
C ILE A 289 -16.99 -7.48 -12.95
N ALA A 290 -16.64 -6.29 -13.47
CA ALA A 290 -17.26 -5.04 -13.04
C ALA A 290 -18.78 -5.07 -13.20
N HIS A 291 -19.27 -5.66 -14.29
CA HIS A 291 -20.70 -5.76 -14.57
C HIS A 291 -21.41 -6.88 -13.81
N THR A 292 -20.75 -7.98 -13.47
CA THR A 292 -21.47 -9.20 -13.03
C THR A 292 -21.15 -9.68 -11.63
N ARG A 293 -20.02 -9.29 -11.06
CA ARG A 293 -19.48 -9.81 -9.79
C ARG A 293 -19.62 -11.34 -9.65
N PRO A 294 -19.03 -12.14 -10.54
CA PRO A 294 -19.33 -13.57 -10.63
C PRO A 294 -18.77 -14.36 -9.44
N LYS A 295 -19.51 -15.33 -8.91
CA LYS A 295 -18.96 -16.36 -7.99
C LYS A 295 -17.99 -17.29 -8.71
N SER A 296 -18.33 -17.70 -9.94
CA SER A 296 -17.53 -18.63 -10.76
C SER A 296 -17.21 -18.07 -12.14
N VAL A 297 -15.93 -17.81 -12.36
CA VAL A 297 -15.36 -17.36 -13.64
C VAL A 297 -15.18 -18.50 -14.66
N ARG A 298 -15.52 -19.74 -14.28
CA ARG A 298 -15.48 -20.92 -15.17
C ARG A 298 -16.85 -21.30 -15.71
N SER A 299 -17.90 -20.57 -15.33
CA SER A 299 -19.26 -20.85 -15.80
C SER A 299 -19.38 -20.63 -17.31
N ALA A 300 -20.25 -21.40 -17.96
CA ALA A 300 -20.52 -21.25 -19.38
C ALA A 300 -21.03 -19.85 -19.71
N ASP A 301 -21.92 -19.30 -18.88
CA ASP A 301 -22.47 -17.95 -19.07
C ASP A 301 -21.38 -16.86 -19.01
N PHE A 302 -20.40 -16.99 -18.10
CA PHE A 302 -19.29 -16.04 -18.02
C PHE A 302 -18.30 -16.17 -19.21
N CYS A 303 -18.06 -17.39 -19.69
CA CYS A 303 -17.30 -17.61 -20.93
C CYS A 303 -17.98 -16.95 -22.13
N VAL A 304 -19.31 -17.11 -22.26
CA VAL A 304 -20.10 -16.48 -23.33
C VAL A 304 -20.06 -14.95 -23.22
N LEU A 305 -20.26 -14.40 -22.01
CA LEU A 305 -20.22 -12.96 -21.77
C LEU A 305 -18.88 -12.33 -22.16
N THR A 306 -17.77 -12.99 -21.85
CA THR A 306 -16.41 -12.49 -22.16
C THR A 306 -15.99 -12.77 -23.60
N GLY A 307 -16.67 -13.68 -24.31
CA GLY A 307 -16.23 -14.19 -25.61
C GLY A 307 -14.95 -15.04 -25.55
N LEU A 308 -14.58 -15.53 -24.37
CA LEU A 308 -13.34 -16.28 -24.13
C LEU A 308 -13.62 -17.70 -23.64
N THR A 309 -12.67 -18.60 -23.85
CA THR A 309 -12.68 -19.91 -23.20
C THR A 309 -12.19 -19.81 -21.75
N ALA A 310 -12.46 -20.83 -20.94
CA ALA A 310 -12.16 -20.81 -19.50
C ALA A 310 -10.66 -20.62 -19.18
N THR A 311 -9.75 -21.11 -20.02
CA THR A 311 -8.30 -21.07 -19.76
C THR A 311 -7.73 -19.64 -19.78
N PRO A 312 -7.94 -18.82 -20.84
CA PRO A 312 -7.59 -17.41 -20.84
C PRO A 312 -8.20 -16.62 -19.68
N ILE A 313 -9.48 -16.87 -19.35
CA ILE A 313 -10.15 -16.20 -18.22
C ILE A 313 -9.45 -16.54 -16.90
N TYR A 314 -9.13 -17.80 -16.68
CA TYR A 314 -8.46 -18.23 -15.45
C TYR A 314 -7.07 -17.60 -15.30
N GLY A 315 -6.30 -17.54 -16.40
CA GLY A 315 -5.03 -16.82 -16.44
C GLY A 315 -5.20 -15.32 -16.15
N ALA A 316 -6.20 -14.68 -16.76
CA ALA A 316 -6.52 -13.28 -16.54
C ALA A 316 -6.91 -12.99 -15.08
N VAL A 317 -7.79 -13.78 -14.49
CA VAL A 317 -8.20 -13.63 -13.08
C VAL A 317 -7.00 -13.76 -12.15
N LYS A 318 -6.14 -14.76 -12.37
CA LYS A 318 -4.91 -14.94 -11.57
C LYS A 318 -4.03 -13.68 -11.64
N ASN A 319 -3.78 -13.16 -12.84
CA ASN A 319 -2.92 -11.98 -13.04
C ASN A 319 -3.55 -10.70 -12.48
N LEU A 320 -4.87 -10.51 -12.62
CA LEU A 320 -5.59 -9.33 -12.12
C LEU A 320 -5.65 -9.31 -10.59
N ASP A 321 -5.84 -10.47 -9.96
CA ASP A 321 -5.77 -10.66 -8.50
C ASP A 321 -4.34 -10.40 -7.98
N GLU A 322 -3.33 -10.90 -8.70
CA GLU A 322 -1.91 -10.62 -8.42
C GLU A 322 -1.56 -9.13 -8.46
N GLN A 323 -2.18 -8.40 -9.38
CA GLN A 323 -2.02 -6.94 -9.51
C GLN A 323 -2.86 -6.15 -8.49
N GLY A 324 -3.71 -6.81 -7.71
CA GLY A 324 -4.60 -6.16 -6.74
C GLY A 324 -5.76 -5.39 -7.38
N LEU A 325 -6.09 -5.65 -8.66
CA LEU A 325 -7.21 -4.99 -9.34
C LEU A 325 -8.56 -5.63 -8.99
N ILE A 326 -8.57 -6.94 -8.75
CA ILE A 326 -9.75 -7.71 -8.35
C ILE A 326 -9.47 -8.51 -7.09
N ARG A 327 -10.54 -8.94 -6.44
CA ARG A 327 -10.51 -9.84 -5.28
C ARG A 327 -11.84 -10.58 -5.15
N LYS A 328 -11.90 -11.53 -4.22
CA LYS A 328 -13.17 -12.05 -3.73
C LYS A 328 -13.68 -11.25 -2.53
N ASN A 329 -14.95 -10.90 -2.55
CA ASN A 329 -15.64 -10.31 -1.40
C ASN A 329 -16.08 -11.38 -0.38
N SER A 330 -16.72 -10.96 0.72
CA SER A 330 -17.25 -11.86 1.78
C SER A 330 -18.31 -12.85 1.29
N LYS A 331 -18.89 -12.64 0.11
CA LYS A 331 -19.86 -13.54 -0.55
C LYS A 331 -19.20 -14.45 -1.60
N GLU A 332 -17.87 -14.55 -1.60
CA GLU A 332 -17.08 -15.34 -2.57
C GLU A 332 -17.24 -14.89 -4.03
N GLN A 333 -17.72 -13.66 -4.25
CA GLN A 333 -17.87 -13.08 -5.59
C GLN A 333 -16.61 -12.31 -5.96
N TRP A 334 -16.15 -12.48 -7.20
CA TRP A 334 -15.10 -11.64 -7.76
C TRP A 334 -15.62 -10.23 -7.95
N CYS A 335 -14.92 -9.23 -7.44
CA CYS A 335 -15.21 -7.81 -7.62
C CYS A 335 -13.91 -7.03 -7.77
N LEU A 336 -14.02 -5.75 -8.13
CA LEU A 336 -12.88 -4.85 -8.10
C LEU A 336 -12.47 -4.59 -6.65
N CYS A 337 -11.18 -4.31 -6.43
CA CYS A 337 -10.70 -3.84 -5.14
C CYS A 337 -11.19 -2.41 -4.84
N GLU A 338 -11.22 -1.55 -5.87
CA GLU A 338 -11.69 -0.16 -5.77
C GLU A 338 -13.11 -0.01 -6.33
N PRO A 339 -14.12 0.40 -5.53
CA PRO A 339 -15.49 0.65 -5.99
C PRO A 339 -15.61 1.72 -7.09
N SER A 340 -14.76 2.74 -7.03
CA SER A 340 -14.67 3.78 -8.05
C SER A 340 -14.24 3.21 -9.41
N TYR A 341 -13.26 2.29 -9.43
CA TYR A 341 -12.83 1.58 -10.66
C TYR A 341 -13.95 0.70 -11.22
N GLU A 342 -14.73 0.03 -10.35
CA GLU A 342 -15.90 -0.72 -10.80
C GLU A 342 -16.93 0.18 -11.49
N THR A 343 -17.19 1.36 -10.93
CA THR A 343 -18.13 2.34 -11.50
C THR A 343 -17.61 2.89 -12.82
N ALA A 344 -16.32 3.27 -12.87
CA ALA A 344 -15.66 3.73 -14.09
C ALA A 344 -15.73 2.68 -15.19
N LEU A 345 -15.41 1.41 -14.89
CA LEU A 345 -15.49 0.32 -15.87
C LEU A 345 -16.91 0.11 -16.39
N LYS A 346 -17.93 0.23 -15.54
CA LYS A 346 -19.34 0.15 -15.99
C LYS A 346 -19.68 1.25 -16.99
N ILE A 347 -19.17 2.46 -16.79
CA ILE A 347 -19.36 3.61 -17.70
C ILE A 347 -18.57 3.39 -19.00
N ILE A 348 -17.27 3.08 -18.90
CA ILE A 348 -16.38 2.89 -20.06
C ILE A 348 -16.86 1.74 -20.95
N SER A 349 -17.43 0.69 -20.36
CA SER A 349 -17.85 -0.53 -21.07
C SER A 349 -19.37 -0.73 -21.10
N GLU A 350 -20.13 0.37 -21.03
CA GLU A 350 -21.61 0.35 -20.99
C GLU A 350 -22.22 -0.46 -22.15
N HIS A 351 -21.62 -0.36 -23.34
CA HIS A 351 -22.10 -1.03 -24.56
C HIS A 351 -21.27 -2.23 -24.99
N HIS A 352 -20.36 -2.72 -24.14
CA HIS A 352 -19.48 -3.85 -24.50
C HIS A 352 -20.17 -5.21 -24.34
N PHE A 353 -21.23 -5.29 -23.53
CA PHE A 353 -21.88 -6.55 -23.18
C PHE A 353 -23.40 -6.45 -23.34
N ASP A 354 -24.01 -7.58 -23.70
CA ASP A 354 -25.46 -7.71 -23.74
C ASP A 354 -26.05 -7.75 -22.32
N HIS A 355 -27.09 -6.94 -22.07
CA HIS A 355 -27.74 -6.84 -20.76
C HIS A 355 -28.37 -8.16 -20.28
N ASP A 356 -28.91 -8.99 -21.19
CA ASP A 356 -29.48 -10.28 -20.84
C ASP A 356 -28.39 -11.27 -20.42
N MET A 357 -27.20 -11.19 -21.03
CA MET A 357 -26.05 -12.00 -20.62
C MET A 357 -25.53 -11.59 -19.24
N ILE A 358 -25.45 -10.29 -18.96
CA ILE A 358 -25.11 -9.79 -17.61
C ILE A 358 -26.11 -10.34 -16.58
N ALA A 359 -27.41 -10.27 -16.88
CA ALA A 359 -28.46 -10.73 -15.98
C ALA A 359 -28.38 -12.24 -15.69
N LYS A 360 -28.05 -13.06 -16.71
CA LYS A 360 -27.85 -14.51 -16.54
C LYS A 360 -26.71 -14.82 -15.57
N VAL A 361 -25.55 -14.20 -15.75
CA VAL A 361 -24.41 -14.40 -14.84
C VAL A 361 -24.75 -13.95 -13.42
N ARG A 362 -25.45 -12.82 -13.26
CA ARG A 362 -25.86 -12.32 -11.93
C ARG A 362 -26.84 -13.28 -11.24
N LYS A 363 -27.82 -13.83 -11.95
CA LYS A 363 -28.75 -14.83 -11.39
C LYS A 363 -28.04 -16.10 -10.93
N ALA A 364 -27.03 -16.55 -11.68
CA ALA A 364 -26.20 -17.69 -11.29
C ALA A 364 -25.40 -17.44 -9.99
N ASN A 365 -25.26 -16.19 -9.54
CA ASN A 365 -24.65 -15.89 -8.24
C ASN A 365 -25.62 -16.05 -7.05
N GLU A 366 -26.93 -16.09 -7.27
CA GLU A 366 -27.93 -16.20 -6.20
C GLU A 366 -28.23 -17.66 -5.84
N VAL A 367 -27.98 -18.56 -6.79
CA VAL A 367 -27.91 -20.02 -6.61
C VAL A 367 -26.57 -20.38 -5.96
#